data_AF-A0A0P4WIW3-F1
#
_entry.id   AF-A0A0P4WIW3-F1
#
_cell.length_a   1.000
_cell.length_b   1.000
_cell.length_c   1.000
_cell.angle_alpha   90.00
_cell.angle_beta   90.00
_cell.angle_gamma   90.00
#
_symmetry.space_group_name_H-M   'P 1'
#
loop_
_entity.id
_entity.type
_entity.pdbx_description
1 polymer ?
#
loop_
_entity_poly.entity_id
_entity_poly.type
_entity_poly.pdbx_seq_one_letter_code
_entity_poly.pdbx_strand_id
1 'polypeptide(L)'
;MFSFMESQNPTVYTKSNEEGVKRVQKGDGQYAYMMESSSIEYITERYCDLTQVGGPLDSKSYGIALPPGSPYTNAISEAILNLQEEGILQALKKRWWQQKKGGGKCVRSVSVAPLTCY
;
A
#
# COMPACT_ATOMS: atom_id res chain seq x y z
N MET A 1 -4.48 -21.19 -2.92
CA MET A 1 -4.82 -19.81 -3.36
C MET A 1 -4.48 -19.60 -4.83
N PHE A 2 -3.20 -19.68 -5.22
CA PHE A 2 -2.77 -19.47 -6.62
C PHE A 2 -3.54 -20.30 -7.66
N SER A 3 -3.62 -21.63 -7.49
CA SER A 3 -4.32 -22.51 -8.45
C SER A 3 -5.81 -22.19 -8.62
N PHE A 4 -6.46 -21.67 -7.57
CA PHE A 4 -7.85 -21.23 -7.65
C PHE A 4 -8.00 -19.93 -8.44
N MET A 5 -7.06 -19.00 -8.32
CA MET A 5 -7.05 -17.75 -9.08
C MET A 5 -6.76 -17.99 -10.57
N GLU A 6 -5.84 -18.91 -10.88
CA GLU A 6 -5.54 -19.28 -12.27
C GLU A 6 -6.70 -19.97 -12.99
N SER A 7 -7.53 -20.74 -12.27
CA SER A 7 -8.64 -21.48 -12.89
C SER A 7 -9.87 -20.62 -13.21
N GLN A 8 -9.89 -19.33 -12.84
CA GLN A 8 -11.06 -18.47 -13.07
C GLN A 8 -11.11 -17.92 -14.50
N ASN A 9 -12.30 -18.00 -15.12
CA ASN A 9 -12.59 -17.38 -16.41
C ASN A 9 -13.92 -16.61 -16.32
N PRO A 10 -13.92 -15.27 -16.42
CA PRO A 10 -12.82 -14.39 -16.81
C PRO A 10 -11.74 -14.22 -15.73
N THR A 11 -10.52 -13.86 -16.17
CA THR A 11 -9.36 -13.71 -15.27
C THR A 11 -9.60 -12.74 -14.11
N VAL A 12 -9.12 -13.12 -12.93
CA VAL A 12 -9.14 -12.27 -11.72
C VAL A 12 -7.96 -11.31 -11.64
N TYR A 13 -6.93 -11.53 -12.46
CA TYR A 13 -5.75 -10.66 -12.53
C TYR A 13 -6.06 -9.35 -13.25
N THR A 14 -5.33 -8.30 -12.89
CA THR A 14 -5.39 -6.99 -13.54
C THR A 14 -4.02 -6.60 -14.08
N LYS A 15 -3.98 -5.70 -15.05
CA LYS A 15 -2.73 -5.24 -15.66
C LYS A 15 -2.06 -4.14 -14.83
N SER A 16 -2.84 -3.39 -14.07
CA SER A 16 -2.34 -2.34 -13.20
C SER A 16 -3.13 -2.22 -11.89
N ASN A 17 -2.52 -1.48 -10.97
CA ASN A 17 -3.10 -1.14 -9.68
C ASN A 17 -4.36 -0.27 -9.83
N GLU A 18 -4.37 0.67 -10.77
CA GLU A 18 -5.53 1.54 -11.02
C GLU A 18 -6.72 0.75 -11.58
N GLU A 19 -6.45 -0.25 -12.42
CA GLU A 19 -7.48 -1.16 -12.93
C GLU A 19 -8.10 -1.99 -11.79
N GLY A 20 -7.26 -2.55 -10.91
CA GLY A 20 -7.69 -3.29 -9.72
C GLY A 20 -8.59 -2.46 -8.80
N VAL A 21 -8.17 -1.24 -8.48
CA VAL A 21 -8.96 -0.29 -7.66
C VAL A 21 -10.33 -0.01 -8.30
N LYS A 22 -10.36 0.31 -9.60
CA LYS A 22 -11.61 0.56 -10.32
C LYS A 22 -12.52 -0.67 -10.35
N ARG A 23 -11.95 -1.87 -10.46
CA ARG A 23 -12.70 -3.14 -10.46
C ARG A 23 -13.34 -3.40 -9.09
N VAL A 24 -12.66 -3.09 -7.99
CA VAL A 24 -13.23 -3.16 -6.63
C VAL A 24 -14.40 -2.18 -6.50
N GLN A 25 -14.21 -0.91 -6.88
CA GLN A 25 -15.27 0.11 -6.79
C GLN A 25 -16.52 -0.26 -7.60
N LYS A 26 -16.36 -0.87 -8.77
CA LYS A 26 -17.47 -1.33 -9.61
C LYS A 26 -18.06 -2.67 -9.18
N GLY A 27 -17.34 -3.43 -8.34
CA GLY A 27 -17.69 -4.79 -7.96
C GLY A 27 -18.73 -4.88 -6.86
N ASP A 28 -19.12 -3.76 -6.24
CA ASP A 28 -20.16 -3.68 -5.20
C ASP A 28 -20.00 -4.75 -4.09
N GLY A 29 -18.76 -4.90 -3.60
CA GLY A 29 -18.40 -5.88 -2.57
C GLY A 29 -18.14 -7.31 -3.05
N GLN A 30 -18.39 -7.64 -4.33
CA GLN A 30 -18.18 -8.98 -4.89
C GLN A 30 -16.74 -9.23 -5.37
N TYR A 31 -15.89 -8.21 -5.37
CA TYR A 31 -14.49 -8.32 -5.78
C TYR A 31 -13.58 -7.65 -4.77
N ALA A 32 -12.61 -8.42 -4.26
CA ALA A 32 -11.52 -7.93 -3.44
C ALA A 32 -10.22 -7.98 -4.26
N TYR A 33 -9.35 -6.98 -4.06
CA TYR A 33 -8.09 -6.88 -4.79
C TYR A 33 -6.91 -6.96 -3.83
N MET A 34 -5.95 -7.82 -4.16
CA MET A 34 -4.71 -7.95 -3.40
C MET A 34 -3.69 -6.98 -3.97
N MET A 35 -3.20 -6.08 -3.12
CA MET A 35 -2.26 -5.02 -3.47
C MET A 35 -1.26 -4.84 -2.33
N GLU A 36 -0.12 -4.24 -2.62
CA GLU A 36 0.85 -3.88 -1.59
C GLU A 36 0.29 -2.86 -0.59
N SER A 37 0.60 -3.07 0.69
CA SER A 37 0.12 -2.27 1.82
C SER A 37 0.40 -0.77 1.66
N SER A 38 1.59 -0.40 1.17
CA SER A 38 1.98 0.98 0.91
C SER A 38 1.04 1.67 -0.09
N SER A 39 0.64 0.94 -1.13
CA SER A 39 -0.25 1.45 -2.17
C SER A 39 -1.71 1.48 -1.72
N ILE A 40 -2.15 0.50 -0.92
CA ILE A 40 -3.48 0.52 -0.28
C ILE A 40 -3.61 1.73 0.65
N GLU A 41 -2.60 2.01 1.48
CA GLU A 41 -2.57 3.18 2.34
C GLU A 41 -2.73 4.47 1.52
N TYR A 42 -2.06 4.55 0.36
CA TYR A 42 -2.18 5.72 -0.52
C TYR A 42 -3.61 5.90 -1.07
N ILE A 43 -4.25 4.81 -1.50
CA ILE A 43 -5.58 4.83 -2.11
C ILE A 43 -6.66 5.12 -1.06
N THR A 44 -6.59 4.49 0.11
CA THR A 44 -7.59 4.65 1.19
C THR A 44 -7.55 6.05 1.83
N GLU A 45 -6.43 6.77 1.77
CA GLU A 45 -6.36 8.19 2.16
C GLU A 45 -7.15 9.13 1.22
N ARG A 46 -7.56 8.64 0.03
CA ARG A 46 -8.24 9.42 -1.02
C ARG A 46 -9.66 8.93 -1.32
N TYR A 47 -9.89 7.63 -1.23
CA TYR A 47 -11.13 6.96 -1.55
C TYR A 47 -11.70 6.35 -0.27
N CYS A 48 -12.67 7.04 0.34
CA CYS A 48 -13.22 6.65 1.64
C CYS A 48 -14.23 5.50 1.56
N ASP A 49 -14.63 5.13 0.34
CA ASP A 49 -15.42 3.95 -0.01
C ASP A 49 -14.59 2.66 0.00
N LEU A 50 -13.26 2.77 0.05
CA LEU A 50 -12.33 1.65 0.06
C LEU A 50 -11.67 1.51 1.42
N THR A 51 -11.44 0.27 1.84
CA THR A 51 -10.74 -0.04 3.08
C THR A 51 -9.80 -1.23 2.92
N GLN A 52 -8.77 -1.28 3.77
CA GLN A 52 -7.97 -2.48 3.93
C GLN A 52 -8.69 -3.44 4.88
N VAL A 53 -8.86 -4.68 4.44
CA VAL A 53 -9.42 -5.74 5.29
C VAL A 53 -8.28 -6.61 5.82
N GLY A 54 -8.17 -6.70 7.14
CA GLY A 54 -7.12 -7.48 7.81
C GLY A 54 -5.73 -6.83 7.79
N GLY A 55 -4.74 -7.59 8.24
CA GLY A 55 -3.33 -7.18 8.27
C GLY A 55 -2.60 -7.48 6.96
N PRO A 56 -1.36 -6.98 6.80
CA PRO A 56 -0.50 -7.35 5.69
C PRO A 56 -0.17 -8.86 5.75
N LEU A 57 -0.08 -9.49 4.58
CA LEU A 57 0.25 -10.92 4.46
C LEU A 57 1.75 -11.19 4.58
N ASP A 58 2.56 -10.19 4.25
CA ASP A 58 4.02 -10.24 4.30
C ASP A 58 4.61 -8.88 4.70
N SER A 59 5.90 -8.89 5.00
CA SER A 59 6.69 -7.68 5.26
C SER A 59 7.73 -7.52 4.15
N LYS A 60 7.40 -6.70 3.15
CA LYS A 60 8.30 -6.34 2.04
C LYS A 60 8.72 -4.88 2.15
N SER A 61 9.90 -4.58 1.60
CA SER A 61 10.49 -3.25 1.59
C SER A 61 10.95 -2.90 0.17
N TYR A 62 10.89 -1.61 -0.17
CA TYR A 62 11.50 -1.09 -1.39
C TYR A 62 12.97 -0.75 -1.17
N GLY A 63 13.78 -0.96 -2.20
CA GLY A 63 15.20 -0.61 -2.22
C GLY A 63 15.60 0.02 -3.54
N ILE A 64 16.70 0.77 -3.54
CA ILE A 64 17.30 1.32 -4.75
C ILE A 64 18.22 0.25 -5.33
N ALA A 65 17.90 -0.25 -6.52
CA ALA A 65 18.72 -1.24 -7.21
C ALA A 65 19.86 -0.56 -7.98
N LEU A 66 21.08 -1.07 -7.80
CA LEU A 66 22.27 -0.66 -8.54
C LEU A 66 22.90 -1.87 -9.25
N PRO A 67 23.65 -1.67 -10.34
CA PRO A 67 24.40 -2.75 -10.98
C PRO A 67 25.38 -3.43 -10.01
N PRO A 68 25.63 -4.74 -10.17
CA PRO A 68 26.65 -5.44 -9.39
C PRO A 68 28.01 -4.74 -9.50
N GLY A 69 28.69 -4.57 -8.37
CA GLY A 69 30.00 -3.89 -8.32
C GLY A 69 29.94 -2.36 -8.45
N SER A 70 28.75 -1.75 -8.39
CA SER A 70 28.64 -0.29 -8.41
C SER A 70 29.39 0.36 -7.23
N PRO A 71 30.28 1.33 -7.49
CA PRO A 71 31.04 2.03 -6.44
C PRO A 71 30.14 2.90 -5.55
N TYR A 72 28.91 3.19 -5.98
CA TYR A 72 27.97 4.05 -5.27
C TYR A 72 27.13 3.31 -4.23
N THR A 73 27.20 1.98 -4.19
CA THR A 73 26.32 1.15 -3.33
C THR A 73 26.42 1.54 -1.87
N ASN A 74 27.64 1.67 -1.35
CA ASN A 74 27.87 2.03 0.04
C ASN A 74 27.43 3.47 0.33
N ALA A 75 27.82 4.41 -0.53
CA ALA A 75 27.48 5.82 -0.38
C ALA A 75 25.96 6.07 -0.41
N ILE A 76 25.23 5.39 -1.29
CA ILE A 76 23.76 5.49 -1.35
C ILE A 76 23.13 4.86 -0.10
N SER A 77 23.64 3.71 0.36
CA SER A 77 23.12 3.05 1.55
C SER A 77 23.28 3.92 2.80
N GLU A 78 24.46 4.53 2.97
CA GLU A 78 24.73 5.47 4.06
C GLU A 78 23.83 6.72 3.99
N ALA A 79 23.66 7.30 2.80
CA ALA A 79 22.77 8.43 2.62
C ALA A 79 21.30 8.09 2.97
N ILE A 80 20.82 6.89 2.61
CA ILE A 80 19.47 6.44 2.98
C ILE A 80 19.33 6.32 4.50
N LEU A 81 20.34 5.77 5.18
CA LEU A 81 20.35 5.66 6.64
C LEU A 81 20.28 7.03 7.30
N ASN A 82 21.10 7.99 6.85
CA ASN A 82 21.07 9.36 7.37
C ASN A 82 19.69 10.02 7.18
N LEU A 83 19.07 9.88 6.00
CA LEU A 83 17.71 10.39 5.74
C LEU A 83 16.65 9.72 6.63
N GLN A 84 16.86 8.46 7.02
CA GLN A 84 15.98 7.73 7.91
C GLN A 84 16.14 8.22 9.36
N GLU A 85 17.37 8.36 9.85
CA GLU A 85 17.70 8.83 11.19
C GLU A 85 17.24 10.28 11.43
N GLU A 86 17.40 11.14 10.43
CA GLU A 86 16.89 12.52 10.45
C GLU A 86 15.34 12.60 10.35
N GLY A 87 14.67 11.46 10.08
CA GLY A 87 13.22 11.41 9.94
C GLY A 87 12.67 12.00 8.64
N ILE A 88 13.55 12.35 7.69
CA ILE A 88 13.15 12.94 6.40
C ILE A 88 12.27 11.98 5.60
N LEU A 89 12.60 10.69 5.59
CA LEU A 89 11.79 9.69 4.89
C LEU A 89 10.36 9.61 5.46
N GLN A 90 10.20 9.76 6.78
CA GLN A 90 8.88 9.78 7.41
C GLN A 90 8.11 11.05 7.06
N ALA A 91 8.77 12.20 7.06
CA ALA A 91 8.19 13.46 6.63
C ALA A 91 7.73 13.41 5.15
N LEU A 92 8.53 12.78 4.28
CA LEU A 92 8.19 12.56 2.88
C LEU A 92 6.98 11.62 2.75
N LYS A 93 6.94 10.49 3.48
CA LYS A 93 5.79 9.60 3.49
C LYS A 93 4.52 10.36 3.86
N LYS A 94 4.53 11.08 4.98
CA LYS A 94 3.38 11.88 5.44
C LYS A 94 2.93 12.89 4.39
N ARG A 95 3.88 13.63 3.80
CA ARG A 95 3.61 14.62 2.76
C ARG A 95 2.91 14.01 1.54
N TRP A 96 3.38 12.88 1.04
CA TRP A 96 2.87 12.30 -0.19
C TRP A 96 1.61 11.46 0.01
N TRP A 97 1.48 10.77 1.15
CA TRP A 97 0.29 9.97 1.44
C TRP A 97 -0.88 10.83 1.91
N GLN A 98 -0.66 11.73 2.88
CA GLN A 98 -1.73 12.41 3.62
C GLN A 98 -1.93 13.87 3.21
N GLN A 99 -0.93 14.57 2.67
CA GLN A 99 -1.05 16.03 2.43
C GLN A 99 -1.22 16.40 0.95
N LYS A 100 -0.57 15.68 0.04
CA LYS A 100 -0.59 15.97 -1.40
C LYS A 100 -1.67 15.19 -2.13
N LYS A 101 -2.09 15.70 -3.29
CA LYS A 101 -3.03 15.03 -4.22
C LYS A 101 -4.31 14.54 -3.54
N GLY A 102 -4.82 15.30 -2.56
CA GLY A 102 -6.08 15.00 -1.87
C GLY A 102 -6.03 13.83 -0.88
N GLY A 103 -4.85 13.48 -0.34
CA GLY A 103 -4.76 12.61 0.84
C GLY A 103 -5.35 13.26 2.10
N GLY A 104 -5.55 12.46 3.16
CA GLY A 104 -6.03 12.95 4.45
C GLY A 104 -7.50 13.41 4.47
N LYS A 105 -8.27 13.10 3.42
CA LYS A 105 -9.68 13.48 3.32
C LYS A 105 -10.61 12.54 4.09
N CYS A 106 -10.20 11.30 4.25
CA CYS A 106 -10.99 10.29 4.93
C CYS A 106 -10.71 10.36 6.43
N VAL A 107 -11.73 10.68 7.22
CA VAL A 107 -11.66 10.53 8.67
C VAL A 107 -11.63 9.03 8.93
N ARG A 108 -10.50 8.52 9.44
CA ARG A 108 -10.45 7.14 9.94
C ARG A 108 -11.39 7.06 11.13
N SER A 109 -12.63 6.63 10.90
CA SER A 109 -13.44 6.07 11.97
C SER A 109 -12.69 4.83 12.41
N VAL A 110 -11.89 4.96 13.47
CA VAL A 110 -11.43 3.81 14.22
C VAL A 110 -12.72 3.18 14.74
N SER A 111 -13.23 2.17 14.05
CA SER A 111 -14.21 1.25 14.59
C SER A 111 -13.50 0.47 15.69
N VAL A 112 -13.33 1.14 16.83
CA VAL A 112 -13.09 0.49 18.10
C VAL A 112 -14.34 -0.34 18.33
N ALA A 113 -14.31 -1.60 17.92
CA ALA A 113 -15.26 -2.57 18.43
C ALA A 113 -15.12 -2.48 19.96
N PRO A 114 -16.19 -2.18 20.72
CA PRO A 114 -16.09 -2.16 22.16
C PRO A 114 -15.66 -3.55 22.59
N LEU A 115 -14.46 -3.65 23.18
CA LEU A 115 -14.01 -4.81 23.94
C LEU A 115 -14.99 -4.94 25.11
N THR A 116 -16.07 -5.68 24.90
CA THR A 116 -16.91 -6.15 25.99
C THR A 116 -16.15 -7.31 26.63
N CYS A 117 -15.47 -7.02 27.73
CA CYS A 117 -15.02 -8.05 28.65
C CYS A 117 -16.27 -8.69 29.27
N TYR A 118 -16.50 -9.96 28.97
CA TYR A 118 -17.28 -10.88 29.82
C TYR A 118 -16.29 -11.76 30.58
#